data_AF-A0A6P6SRI2-F1
#
_entry.id   AF-A0A6P6SRI2-F1
#
_cell.length_a   1.000
_cell.length_b   1.000
_cell.length_c   1.000
_cell.angle_alpha   90.00
_cell.angle_beta   90.00
_cell.angle_gamma   90.00
#
_symmetry.space_group_name_H-M   'P 1'
#
loop_
_entity.id
_entity.type
_entity.pdbx_description
1 polymer ?
#
loop_
_entity_poly.entity_id
_entity_poly.type
_entity_poly.pdbx_seq_one_letter_code
_entity_poly.pdbx_strand_id
1 'polypeptide(L)'
;MAASFNFTSPTHTHPSRLVCPTLVHRNCNSTISSYPIPKFSFSSVRSIDPRPRPKSDTEIKRRHASVVVSALKNLSDTELVAVPPETDAVPGTFPSSSGVYAVYDGNTDLQFIGISRNIAASVVGHRKSVPELCSSIKAGVVDEPDRAALTQAWKTWMEEHISATGKVPPGNEPGNSTWVRKPPKKKSDLRLTPGRHVQLTVPLEGLIDRLVKENKVVAFIKGSRSAPLCGFSQRVVGILESEGVDYESVDVLDEEYNFGLRETLKKYSNWPTFPQIFVNGELVGGCDILSSMYEKGELAGLFRK
;
A
#
# COMPACT_ATOMS: atom_id res chain seq x y z
N MET A 1 21.15 -17.96 73.24
CA MET A 1 20.74 -16.56 73.07
C MET A 1 19.89 -16.48 71.82
N ALA A 2 18.58 -16.40 72.00
CA ALA A 2 17.59 -16.25 70.93
C ALA A 2 17.45 -14.77 70.58
N ALA A 3 17.37 -14.45 69.29
CA ALA A 3 16.96 -13.12 68.81
C ALA A 3 15.97 -13.31 67.66
N SER A 4 14.71 -13.12 68.00
CA SER A 4 13.55 -13.09 67.11
C SER A 4 13.55 -11.78 66.33
N PHE A 5 13.33 -11.82 65.01
CA PHE A 5 12.94 -10.65 64.23
C PHE A 5 11.66 -10.94 63.46
N ASN A 6 10.64 -10.15 63.80
CA ASN A 6 9.28 -10.20 63.29
C ASN A 6 9.20 -9.72 61.83
N PHE A 7 8.47 -10.47 61.01
CA PHE A 7 7.96 -10.03 59.72
C PHE A 7 6.55 -9.42 59.92
N THR A 8 6.37 -8.17 59.49
CA THR A 8 5.05 -7.53 59.38
C THR A 8 4.87 -7.04 57.95
N SER A 9 3.80 -7.53 57.32
CA SER A 9 3.38 -7.24 55.94
C SER A 9 2.84 -5.81 55.77
N PRO A 10 2.96 -5.19 54.58
CA PRO A 10 2.14 -4.05 54.21
C PRO A 10 0.90 -4.48 53.41
N THR A 11 -0.22 -3.88 53.77
CA THR A 11 -1.56 -4.02 53.22
C THR A 11 -1.69 -3.32 51.86
N HIS A 12 -2.33 -4.01 50.91
CA HIS A 12 -2.74 -3.47 49.61
C HIS A 12 -4.10 -2.75 49.76
N THR A 13 -4.15 -1.46 49.45
CA THR A 13 -5.40 -0.68 49.33
C THR A 13 -5.57 -0.16 47.89
N HIS A 14 -6.70 -0.50 47.30
CA HIS A 14 -7.20 -0.01 46.01
C HIS A 14 -7.49 1.49 46.05
N PRO A 15 -7.31 2.22 44.92
CA PRO A 15 -8.09 3.42 44.66
C PRO A 15 -9.23 3.15 43.68
N SER A 16 -10.39 3.62 44.12
CA SER A 16 -11.69 3.58 43.47
C SER A 16 -11.82 4.56 42.31
N ARG A 17 -12.78 4.22 41.45
CA ARG A 17 -13.36 4.96 40.33
C ARG A 17 -13.53 6.46 40.62
N LEU A 18 -12.97 7.30 39.76
CA LEU A 18 -13.29 8.73 39.69
C LEU A 18 -14.53 8.94 38.81
N VAL A 19 -15.48 9.65 39.41
CA VAL A 19 -16.80 10.03 38.91
C VAL A 19 -16.66 11.27 38.03
N CYS A 20 -17.42 11.28 36.92
CA CYS A 20 -17.55 12.39 35.97
C CYS A 20 -18.15 13.64 36.63
N PRO A 21 -17.66 14.85 36.32
CA PRO A 21 -18.38 16.07 36.58
C PRO A 21 -19.33 16.42 35.43
N THR A 22 -20.58 16.66 35.81
CA THR A 22 -21.68 17.22 35.03
C THR A 22 -21.36 18.65 34.58
N LEU A 23 -21.40 18.90 33.26
CA LEU A 23 -21.28 20.23 32.67
C LEU A 23 -22.61 20.63 32.01
N VAL A 24 -23.34 21.44 32.79
CA VAL A 24 -24.10 22.64 32.43
C VAL A 24 -24.60 22.75 30.98
N HIS A 25 -25.94 22.69 30.88
CA HIS A 25 -26.78 23.12 29.76
C HIS A 25 -26.29 24.44 29.12
N ARG A 26 -25.88 24.39 27.85
CA ARG A 26 -25.89 25.56 26.96
C ARG A 26 -26.96 25.37 25.91
N ASN A 27 -27.91 26.31 25.89
CA ASN A 27 -28.91 26.48 24.84
C ASN A 27 -28.23 26.72 23.50
N CYS A 28 -28.38 25.79 22.56
CA CYS A 28 -28.13 26.04 21.14
C CYS A 28 -29.44 26.44 20.47
N ASN A 29 -29.59 27.73 20.17
CA ASN A 29 -30.60 28.21 19.24
C ASN A 29 -30.25 27.72 17.83
N SER A 30 -31.01 26.74 17.34
CA SER A 30 -30.98 26.28 15.96
C SER A 30 -31.77 27.24 15.07
N THR A 31 -31.07 28.11 14.35
CA THR A 31 -31.63 28.88 13.23
C THR A 31 -31.61 28.00 11.98
N ILE A 32 -32.72 27.34 11.70
CA ILE A 32 -32.95 26.60 10.47
C ILE A 32 -33.18 27.64 9.36
N SER A 33 -32.20 27.81 8.48
CA SER A 33 -32.36 28.55 7.22
C SER A 33 -32.98 27.61 6.19
N SER A 34 -34.26 27.84 5.91
CA SER A 34 -35.04 27.17 4.87
C SER A 34 -34.71 27.77 3.50
N TYR A 35 -34.00 27.01 2.66
CA TYR A 35 -33.88 27.32 1.23
C TYR A 35 -34.93 26.51 0.43
N PRO A 36 -35.62 27.12 -0.54
CA PRO A 36 -36.65 26.45 -1.33
C PRO A 36 -36.03 25.50 -2.36
N ILE A 37 -36.50 24.25 -2.35
CA ILE A 37 -36.19 23.22 -3.36
C ILE A 37 -36.98 23.54 -4.64
N PRO A 38 -36.35 23.67 -5.82
CA PRO A 38 -37.07 23.78 -7.08
C PRO A 38 -37.73 22.44 -7.45
N LYS A 39 -39.05 22.46 -7.63
CA LYS A 39 -39.85 21.34 -8.13
C LYS A 39 -39.57 21.15 -9.63
N PHE A 40 -38.85 20.09 -9.98
CA PHE A 40 -38.80 19.62 -11.37
C PHE A 40 -39.86 18.56 -11.61
N SER A 41 -40.74 18.83 -12.57
CA SER A 41 -41.77 17.94 -13.07
C SER A 41 -41.14 16.83 -13.89
N PHE A 42 -41.29 15.58 -13.46
CA PHE A 42 -40.88 14.40 -14.22
C PHE A 42 -41.93 14.12 -15.30
N SER A 43 -41.57 14.41 -16.55
CA SER A 43 -42.28 13.90 -17.72
C SER A 43 -41.85 12.45 -17.95
N SER A 44 -42.84 11.56 -18.03
CA SER A 44 -42.67 10.14 -18.35
C SER A 44 -41.95 9.96 -19.70
N VAL A 45 -40.78 9.32 -19.68
CA VAL A 45 -40.08 8.87 -20.88
C VAL A 45 -39.90 7.36 -20.80
N ARG A 46 -40.31 6.73 -21.90
CA ARG A 46 -40.58 5.31 -22.11
C ARG A 46 -39.35 4.42 -21.88
N SER A 47 -39.61 3.22 -21.36
CA SER A 47 -38.69 2.08 -21.31
C SER A 47 -38.03 1.83 -22.66
N ILE A 48 -36.70 1.77 -22.66
CA ILE A 48 -35.89 1.27 -23.78
C ILE A 48 -35.44 -0.13 -23.38
N ASP A 49 -35.92 -1.13 -24.12
CA ASP A 49 -35.51 -2.52 -23.99
C ASP A 49 -34.00 -2.72 -24.27
N PRO A 50 -33.29 -3.54 -23.50
CA PRO A 50 -31.93 -3.94 -23.84
C PRO A 50 -31.95 -4.97 -24.98
N ARG A 51 -31.47 -4.55 -26.15
CA ARG A 51 -31.23 -5.42 -27.31
C ARG A 51 -30.03 -6.35 -27.03
N PRO A 52 -30.09 -7.65 -27.35
CA PRO A 52 -29.01 -8.60 -27.04
C PRO A 52 -27.79 -8.40 -27.97
N ARG A 53 -26.60 -8.51 -27.39
CA ARG A 53 -25.29 -8.39 -28.06
C ARG A 53 -24.97 -9.70 -28.78
N PRO A 54 -24.55 -9.70 -30.07
CA PRO A 54 -24.22 -10.93 -30.79
C PRO A 54 -22.87 -11.49 -30.29
N LYS A 55 -22.83 -12.81 -30.08
CA LYS A 55 -21.61 -13.58 -29.83
C LYS A 55 -20.84 -13.71 -31.15
N SER A 56 -19.60 -13.26 -31.19
CA SER A 56 -18.66 -13.63 -32.26
C SER A 56 -17.61 -14.57 -31.68
N ASP A 57 -17.79 -15.85 -31.98
CA ASP A 57 -16.76 -16.87 -31.89
C ASP A 57 -15.65 -16.55 -32.90
N THR A 58 -14.43 -16.34 -32.42
CA THR A 58 -13.24 -16.73 -33.20
C THR A 58 -12.06 -16.96 -32.27
N GLU A 59 -11.93 -18.23 -31.96
CA GLU A 59 -10.90 -18.92 -31.21
C GLU A 59 -9.54 -18.80 -31.94
N ILE A 60 -8.62 -17.97 -31.44
CA ILE A 60 -7.18 -18.11 -31.76
C ILE A 60 -6.55 -18.88 -30.60
N LYS A 61 -6.55 -20.21 -30.74
CA LYS A 61 -5.83 -21.16 -29.88
C LYS A 61 -4.32 -20.88 -29.99
N ARG A 62 -3.79 -20.03 -29.11
CA ARG A 62 -2.37 -20.09 -28.75
C ARG A 62 -2.17 -21.34 -27.93
N ARG A 63 -1.51 -22.34 -28.53
CA ARG A 63 -1.05 -23.55 -27.85
C ARG A 63 -0.01 -23.16 -26.81
N HIS A 64 -0.46 -22.79 -25.62
CA HIS A 64 0.40 -22.88 -24.44
C HIS A 64 0.49 -24.36 -24.08
N ALA A 65 1.71 -24.86 -23.95
CA ALA A 65 1.96 -26.20 -23.45
C ALA A 65 1.20 -26.38 -22.14
N SER A 66 0.23 -27.29 -22.14
CA SER A 66 -0.51 -27.69 -20.95
C SER A 66 0.46 -28.39 -20.02
N VAL A 67 1.06 -27.64 -19.09
CA VAL A 67 1.61 -28.25 -17.88
C VAL A 67 0.40 -28.87 -17.18
N VAL A 68 0.43 -30.21 -17.10
CA VAL A 68 -0.59 -31.00 -16.43
C VAL A 68 -0.73 -30.45 -15.00
N VAL A 69 -1.92 -29.95 -14.73
CA VAL A 69 -2.34 -29.40 -13.45
C VAL A 69 -2.38 -30.55 -12.45
N SER A 70 -1.45 -30.53 -11.48
CA SER A 70 -1.29 -31.58 -10.48
C SER A 70 -2.07 -31.24 -9.23
N ALA A 71 -2.84 -32.20 -8.72
CA ALA A 71 -3.31 -32.24 -7.34
C ALA A 71 -2.16 -31.88 -6.38
N LEU A 72 -2.50 -31.20 -5.27
CA LEU A 72 -1.51 -30.69 -4.32
C LEU A 72 -0.57 -31.80 -3.85
N LYS A 73 0.68 -31.77 -4.32
CA LYS A 73 1.71 -32.71 -3.91
C LYS A 73 2.19 -32.37 -2.49
N ASN A 74 2.61 -33.40 -1.75
CA ASN A 74 3.30 -33.21 -0.47
C ASN A 74 4.66 -32.53 -0.69
N LEU A 75 5.27 -32.00 0.37
CA LEU A 75 6.54 -31.29 0.30
C LEU A 75 7.65 -32.22 -0.22
N SER A 76 7.69 -33.47 0.22
CA SER A 76 8.62 -34.51 -0.24
C SER A 76 8.46 -34.83 -1.73
N ASP A 77 7.22 -34.96 -2.20
CA ASP A 77 6.88 -35.35 -3.58
C ASP A 77 6.98 -34.19 -4.61
N THR A 78 7.22 -32.97 -4.13
CA THR A 78 7.31 -31.78 -4.99
C THR A 78 8.74 -31.57 -5.50
N GLU A 79 8.87 -31.27 -6.79
CA GLU A 79 10.14 -31.02 -7.46
C GLU A 79 10.80 -29.73 -6.96
N LEU A 80 12.11 -29.80 -6.69
CA LEU A 80 12.94 -28.66 -6.31
C LEU A 80 13.48 -27.99 -7.56
N VAL A 81 13.15 -26.70 -7.74
CA VAL A 81 13.55 -25.90 -8.90
C VAL A 81 14.50 -24.79 -8.44
N ALA A 82 15.67 -24.69 -9.06
CA ALA A 82 16.64 -23.64 -8.77
C ALA A 82 16.12 -22.27 -9.20
N VAL A 83 16.43 -21.22 -8.42
CA VAL A 83 16.08 -19.84 -8.78
C VAL A 83 17.21 -19.24 -9.62
N PRO A 84 17.01 -19.01 -10.94
CA PRO A 84 18.08 -18.60 -11.85
C PRO A 84 18.59 -17.17 -11.55
N PRO A 85 19.88 -16.87 -11.76
CA PRO A 85 20.45 -15.51 -11.76
C PRO A 85 19.53 -14.48 -12.44
N GLU A 86 19.47 -13.21 -11.97
CA GLU A 86 18.57 -12.21 -12.58
C GLU A 86 18.81 -12.03 -14.09
N THR A 87 20.05 -12.21 -14.54
CA THR A 87 20.44 -12.17 -15.96
C THR A 87 19.92 -13.35 -16.78
N ASP A 88 19.58 -14.46 -16.11
CA ASP A 88 19.25 -15.76 -16.72
C ASP A 88 17.80 -16.16 -16.43
N ALA A 89 16.99 -15.25 -15.88
CA ALA A 89 15.62 -15.52 -15.48
C ALA A 89 14.74 -15.78 -16.72
N VAL A 90 14.53 -17.07 -17.02
CA VAL A 90 13.62 -17.50 -18.09
C VAL A 90 12.16 -17.25 -17.68
N PRO A 91 11.36 -16.55 -18.50
CA PRO A 91 9.92 -16.44 -18.25
C PRO A 91 9.27 -17.82 -18.17
N GLY A 92 8.58 -18.11 -17.06
CA GLY A 92 7.87 -19.38 -16.87
C GLY A 92 8.59 -20.44 -16.03
N THR A 93 9.77 -20.15 -15.45
CA THR A 93 10.44 -21.08 -14.50
C THR A 93 9.57 -21.46 -13.31
N PHE A 94 8.69 -20.55 -12.87
CA PHE A 94 7.79 -20.77 -11.75
C PHE A 94 6.33 -20.54 -12.13
N PRO A 95 5.38 -21.29 -11.52
CA PRO A 95 3.97 -21.11 -11.79
C PRO A 95 3.51 -19.70 -11.36
N SER A 96 2.82 -19.00 -12.25
CA SER A 96 2.14 -17.73 -11.93
C SER A 96 0.77 -17.95 -11.28
N SER A 97 0.46 -19.19 -10.90
CA SER A 97 -0.79 -19.60 -10.25
C SER A 97 -0.75 -19.38 -8.73
N SER A 98 -1.90 -19.55 -8.10
CA SER A 98 -2.03 -19.56 -6.65
C SER A 98 -1.57 -20.89 -6.05
N GLY A 99 -1.03 -20.87 -4.84
CA GLY A 99 -0.67 -22.09 -4.12
C GLY A 99 0.29 -21.87 -2.96
N VAL A 100 0.94 -22.96 -2.56
CA VAL A 100 1.96 -23.01 -1.50
C VAL A 100 3.34 -23.13 -2.13
N TYR A 101 4.36 -22.57 -1.49
CA TYR A 101 5.74 -22.69 -1.92
C TYR A 101 6.69 -22.71 -0.71
N ALA A 102 7.81 -23.38 -0.90
CA ALA A 102 8.86 -23.59 0.09
C ALA A 102 10.18 -23.09 -0.49
N VAL A 103 10.92 -22.30 0.28
CA VAL A 103 12.15 -21.64 -0.15
C VAL A 103 13.33 -22.23 0.61
N TYR A 104 14.36 -22.59 -0.13
CA TYR A 104 15.58 -23.20 0.36
C TYR A 104 16.79 -22.32 0.05
N ASP A 105 17.77 -22.33 0.96
CA ASP A 105 19.05 -21.66 0.77
C ASP A 105 20.03 -22.49 -0.08
N GLY A 106 21.27 -22.01 -0.21
CA GLY A 106 22.33 -22.68 -0.96
C GLY A 106 22.79 -24.01 -0.36
N ASN A 107 22.49 -24.26 0.92
CA ASN A 107 22.78 -25.52 1.62
C ASN A 107 21.62 -26.51 1.52
N THR A 108 20.57 -26.18 0.76
CA THR A 108 19.32 -26.94 0.65
C THR A 108 18.54 -27.06 1.97
N ASP A 109 18.78 -26.14 2.91
CA ASP A 109 18.00 -26.04 4.14
C ASP A 109 16.72 -25.23 3.91
N LEU A 110 15.61 -25.71 4.47
CA LEU A 110 14.32 -25.05 4.32
C LEU A 110 14.26 -23.79 5.19
N GLN A 111 14.15 -22.63 4.53
CA GLN A 111 14.14 -21.34 5.21
C GLN A 111 12.73 -20.80 5.45
N PHE A 112 11.79 -21.07 4.53
CA PHE A 112 10.45 -20.47 4.60
C PHE A 112 9.41 -21.28 3.82
N ILE A 113 8.20 -21.38 4.36
CA ILE A 113 6.99 -21.86 3.65
C ILE A 113 5.95 -20.74 3.61
N GLY A 114 5.48 -20.39 2.42
CA GLY A 114 4.49 -19.34 2.19
C GLY A 114 3.34 -19.77 1.28
N ILE A 115 2.29 -18.95 1.26
CA ILE A 115 1.18 -19.05 0.31
C ILE A 115 1.08 -17.76 -0.51
N SER A 116 0.68 -17.88 -1.77
CA SER A 116 0.52 -16.73 -2.65
C SER A 116 -0.57 -16.95 -3.68
N ARG A 117 -1.16 -15.85 -4.17
CA ARG A 117 -2.01 -15.87 -5.37
C ARG A 117 -1.21 -15.88 -6.67
N ASN A 118 0.10 -15.64 -6.58
CA ASN A 118 1.03 -15.68 -7.69
C ASN A 118 2.40 -16.09 -7.13
N ILE A 119 2.70 -17.40 -7.21
CA ILE A 119 3.93 -17.98 -6.65
C ILE A 119 5.17 -17.34 -7.30
N ALA A 120 5.20 -17.24 -8.63
CA ALA A 120 6.30 -16.61 -9.36
C ALA A 120 6.62 -15.19 -8.87
N ALA A 121 5.60 -14.34 -8.70
CA ALA A 121 5.79 -12.97 -8.23
C ALA A 121 6.32 -12.92 -6.79
N SER A 122 5.85 -13.82 -5.91
CA SER A 122 6.35 -13.91 -4.53
C SER A 122 7.81 -14.35 -4.47
N VAL A 123 8.19 -15.36 -5.25
CA VAL A 123 9.56 -15.88 -5.31
C VAL A 123 10.52 -14.81 -5.84
N VAL A 124 10.13 -14.09 -6.90
CA VAL A 124 10.90 -12.94 -7.40
C VAL A 124 11.05 -11.86 -6.34
N GLY A 125 9.99 -11.59 -5.57
CA GLY A 125 10.04 -10.65 -4.44
C GLY A 125 11.05 -11.06 -3.37
N HIS A 126 11.00 -12.33 -2.94
CA HIS A 126 11.89 -12.87 -1.92
C HIS A 126 13.35 -12.88 -2.37
N ARG A 127 13.61 -13.29 -3.62
CA ARG A 127 14.94 -13.26 -4.23
C ARG A 127 15.55 -11.85 -4.19
N LYS A 128 14.75 -10.82 -4.46
CA LYS A 128 15.20 -9.42 -4.41
C LYS A 128 15.48 -8.94 -2.99
N SER A 129 14.71 -9.41 -2.00
CA SER A 129 14.89 -8.98 -0.60
C SER A 129 15.96 -9.77 0.16
N VAL A 130 16.11 -11.06 -0.12
CA VAL A 130 16.99 -12.00 0.59
C VAL A 130 17.61 -13.01 -0.38
N PRO A 131 18.50 -12.57 -1.28
CA PRO A 131 19.07 -13.43 -2.33
C PRO A 131 19.79 -14.66 -1.76
N GLU A 132 20.55 -14.51 -0.68
CA GLU A 132 21.31 -15.59 -0.04
C GLU A 132 20.45 -16.74 0.49
N LEU A 133 19.20 -16.46 0.86
CA LEU A 133 18.28 -17.44 1.43
C LEU A 133 17.32 -18.04 0.39
N CYS A 134 17.35 -17.56 -0.86
CA CYS A 134 16.38 -17.90 -1.91
C CYS A 134 17.08 -18.54 -3.13
N SER A 135 17.71 -19.70 -2.90
CA SER A 135 18.50 -20.41 -3.91
C SER A 135 17.67 -21.40 -4.72
N SER A 136 16.74 -22.11 -4.09
CA SER A 136 15.83 -23.04 -4.77
C SER A 136 14.46 -23.05 -4.11
N ILE A 137 13.43 -23.49 -4.84
CA ILE A 137 12.07 -23.55 -4.32
C ILE A 137 11.37 -24.86 -4.69
N LYS A 138 10.39 -25.24 -3.88
CA LYS A 138 9.32 -26.16 -4.25
C LYS A 138 8.02 -25.39 -4.36
N ALA A 139 7.17 -25.72 -5.32
CA ALA A 139 5.89 -25.05 -5.55
C ALA A 139 4.75 -26.05 -5.74
N GLY A 140 3.71 -25.94 -4.93
CA GLY A 140 2.46 -26.70 -5.04
C GLY A 140 1.33 -25.77 -5.47
N VAL A 141 0.86 -25.93 -6.71
CA VAL A 141 -0.28 -25.16 -7.25
C VAL A 141 -1.58 -25.67 -6.63
N VAL A 142 -2.48 -24.75 -6.28
CA VAL A 142 -3.84 -25.04 -5.80
C VAL A 142 -4.83 -24.60 -6.86
N ASP A 143 -5.62 -25.55 -7.37
CA ASP A 143 -6.56 -25.33 -8.48
C ASP A 143 -7.76 -24.45 -8.09
N GLU A 144 -8.28 -24.68 -6.88
CA GLU A 144 -9.36 -23.89 -6.27
C GLU A 144 -8.82 -23.15 -5.05
N PRO A 145 -8.08 -22.03 -5.26
CA PRO A 145 -7.33 -21.37 -4.21
C PRO A 145 -8.23 -20.44 -3.39
N ASP A 146 -9.04 -21.01 -2.51
CA ASP A 146 -9.65 -20.25 -1.43
C ASP A 146 -8.71 -20.13 -0.22
N ARG A 147 -9.10 -19.29 0.75
CA ARG A 147 -8.29 -19.06 1.96
C ARG A 147 -8.07 -20.36 2.75
N ALA A 148 -9.07 -21.23 2.83
CA ALA A 148 -9.00 -22.46 3.60
C ALA A 148 -8.08 -23.48 2.92
N ALA A 149 -8.23 -23.70 1.62
CA ALA A 149 -7.41 -24.59 0.80
C ALA A 149 -5.93 -24.20 0.83
N LEU A 150 -5.62 -22.91 0.65
CA LEU A 150 -4.25 -22.41 0.76
C LEU A 150 -3.69 -22.59 2.18
N THR A 151 -4.48 -22.30 3.21
CA THR A 151 -4.05 -22.47 4.61
C THR A 151 -3.82 -23.95 4.93
N GLN A 152 -4.65 -24.86 4.40
CA GLN A 152 -4.49 -26.30 4.59
C GLN A 152 -3.23 -26.80 3.89
N ALA A 153 -3.00 -26.42 2.63
CA ALA A 153 -1.78 -26.76 1.89
C ALA A 153 -0.51 -26.33 2.65
N TRP A 154 -0.53 -25.10 3.19
CA TRP A 154 0.55 -24.58 4.03
C TRP A 154 0.75 -25.41 5.30
N LYS A 155 -0.33 -25.75 6.02
CA LYS A 155 -0.26 -26.59 7.21
C LYS A 155 0.32 -27.96 6.91
N THR A 156 -0.11 -28.61 5.83
CA THR A 156 0.41 -29.91 5.42
C THR A 156 1.93 -29.86 5.20
N TRP A 157 2.43 -28.87 4.46
CA TRP A 157 3.87 -28.74 4.24
C TRP A 157 4.64 -28.38 5.52
N MET A 158 4.08 -27.56 6.40
CA MET A 158 4.66 -27.23 7.70
C MET A 158 4.73 -28.44 8.63
N GLU A 159 3.64 -29.20 8.75
CA GLU A 159 3.55 -30.42 9.58
C GLU A 159 4.52 -31.48 9.09
N GLU A 160 4.63 -31.69 7.78
CA GLU A 160 5.59 -32.61 7.17
C GLU A 160 7.04 -32.22 7.51
N HIS A 161 7.37 -30.94 7.38
CA HIS A 161 8.70 -30.45 7.73
C HIS A 161 8.99 -30.58 9.23
N ILE A 162 8.08 -30.14 10.09
CA ILE A 162 8.24 -30.23 11.55
C ILE A 162 8.32 -31.69 11.99
N SER A 163 7.55 -32.59 11.39
CA SER A 163 7.63 -34.02 11.69
C SER A 163 8.96 -34.62 11.27
N ALA A 164 9.59 -34.11 10.21
CA ALA A 164 10.88 -34.60 9.73
C ALA A 164 12.08 -34.02 10.51
N THR A 165 12.04 -32.73 10.87
CA THR A 165 13.19 -32.01 11.44
C THR A 165 13.05 -31.67 12.92
N GLY A 166 11.83 -31.70 13.45
CA GLY A 166 11.49 -31.23 14.80
C GLY A 166 11.54 -29.71 14.96
N LYS A 167 11.73 -28.93 13.89
CA LYS A 167 11.90 -27.48 13.93
C LYS A 167 10.96 -26.77 12.96
N VAL A 168 10.59 -25.55 13.33
CA VAL A 168 9.89 -24.62 12.44
C VAL A 168 10.92 -23.98 11.50
N PRO A 169 10.61 -23.77 10.21
CA PRO A 169 11.52 -23.05 9.32
C PRO A 169 11.83 -21.65 9.90
N PRO A 170 13.08 -21.16 9.87
CA PRO A 170 13.46 -19.89 10.49
C PRO A 170 12.59 -18.70 10.07
N GLY A 171 12.18 -18.66 8.80
CA GLY A 171 11.32 -17.62 8.23
C GLY A 171 9.86 -17.64 8.71
N ASN A 172 9.41 -18.73 9.33
CA ASN A 172 8.07 -18.91 9.87
C ASN A 172 8.02 -18.79 11.40
N GLU A 173 9.15 -18.55 12.07
CA GLU A 173 9.19 -18.34 13.51
C GLU A 173 8.47 -17.03 13.92
N PRO A 174 7.80 -17.00 15.08
CA PRO A 174 7.17 -15.78 15.59
C PRO A 174 8.18 -14.63 15.73
N GLY A 175 7.85 -13.48 15.15
CA GLY A 175 8.71 -12.29 15.18
C GLY A 175 9.67 -12.16 13.99
N ASN A 176 9.88 -13.23 13.21
CA ASN A 176 10.63 -13.13 11.97
C ASN A 176 9.78 -12.47 10.87
N SER A 177 10.24 -11.33 10.35
CA SER A 177 9.57 -10.57 9.29
C SER A 177 10.36 -10.51 7.98
N THR A 178 11.38 -11.37 7.85
CA THR A 178 12.30 -11.41 6.70
C THR A 178 11.58 -11.65 5.38
N TRP A 179 10.58 -12.53 5.40
CA TRP A 179 9.82 -12.97 4.22
C TRP A 179 8.50 -12.20 4.04
N VAL A 180 8.21 -11.25 4.94
CA VAL A 180 7.02 -10.42 4.82
C VAL A 180 7.38 -9.25 3.92
N ARG A 181 6.63 -9.09 2.81
CA ARG A 181 6.80 -7.94 1.92
C ARG A 181 6.56 -6.66 2.72
N LYS A 182 7.64 -5.91 2.98
CA LYS A 182 7.51 -4.58 3.57
C LYS A 182 6.77 -3.68 2.57
N PRO A 183 5.82 -2.85 3.03
CA PRO A 183 5.27 -1.82 2.17
C PRO A 183 6.42 -0.95 1.66
N PRO A 184 6.35 -0.45 0.41
CA PRO A 184 7.36 0.48 -0.10
C PRO A 184 7.51 1.63 0.89
N LYS A 185 8.76 2.00 1.21
CA LYS A 185 9.02 3.14 2.08
C LYS A 185 8.50 4.38 1.36
N LYS A 186 7.39 4.94 1.85
CA LYS A 186 6.88 6.22 1.35
C LYS A 186 7.90 7.30 1.69
N LYS A 187 8.25 8.15 0.72
CA LYS A 187 9.06 9.35 0.98
C LYS A 187 8.35 10.21 2.03
N SER A 188 9.11 10.80 2.95
CA SER A 188 8.59 11.82 3.86
C SER A 188 8.24 13.08 3.09
N ASP A 189 7.22 13.80 3.52
CA ASP A 189 6.88 15.09 2.94
C ASP A 189 8.02 16.11 3.17
N LEU A 190 8.25 16.96 2.16
CA LEU A 190 9.33 17.93 2.19
C LEU A 190 8.95 19.15 3.05
N ARG A 191 10.00 19.69 3.68
CA ARG A 191 9.97 20.89 4.51
C ARG A 191 10.70 21.99 3.77
N LEU A 192 10.00 23.06 3.41
CA LEU A 192 10.57 24.15 2.61
C LEU A 192 11.24 25.22 3.47
N THR A 193 10.84 25.34 4.73
CA THR A 193 11.42 26.30 5.67
C THR A 193 12.07 25.58 6.85
N PRO A 194 13.13 26.16 7.44
CA PRO A 194 13.79 25.60 8.62
C PRO A 194 12.99 25.83 9.91
N GLY A 195 11.82 26.46 9.84
CA GLY A 195 10.95 26.75 10.98
C GLY A 195 10.20 28.08 10.85
N ARG A 196 9.06 28.21 11.55
CA ARG A 196 8.13 29.35 11.48
C ARG A 196 8.75 30.72 11.76
N HIS A 197 9.75 30.78 12.64
CA HIS A 197 10.36 32.04 13.10
C HIS A 197 11.78 32.25 12.58
N VAL A 198 12.16 31.52 11.54
CA VAL A 198 13.49 31.64 10.92
C VAL A 198 13.37 32.52 9.68
N GLN A 199 14.23 33.53 9.59
CA GLN A 199 14.29 34.38 8.41
C GLN A 199 14.89 33.61 7.24
N LEU A 200 14.16 33.56 6.12
CA LEU A 200 14.62 32.90 4.91
C LEU A 200 15.63 33.78 4.19
N THR A 201 16.73 33.18 3.72
CA THR A 201 17.71 33.86 2.85
C THR A 201 17.17 34.09 1.44
N VAL A 202 16.20 33.28 1.01
CA VAL A 202 15.54 33.36 -0.29
C VAL A 202 14.03 33.52 -0.12
N PRO A 203 13.33 34.22 -1.03
CA PRO A 203 11.88 34.27 -1.03
C PRO A 203 11.27 32.87 -1.15
N LEU A 204 10.10 32.67 -0.54
CA LEU A 204 9.41 31.38 -0.54
C LEU A 204 9.00 30.96 -1.97
N GLU A 205 8.66 31.94 -2.81
CA GLU A 205 8.42 31.74 -4.25
C GLU A 205 9.63 31.11 -4.94
N GLY A 206 10.86 31.54 -4.60
CA GLY A 206 12.10 30.97 -5.16
C GLY A 206 12.41 29.57 -4.65
N LEU A 207 11.92 29.20 -3.46
CA LEU A 207 11.99 27.82 -2.96
C LEU A 207 11.02 26.92 -3.72
N ILE A 208 9.79 27.37 -3.94
CA ILE A 208 8.79 26.67 -4.74
C ILE A 208 9.30 26.45 -6.16
N ASP A 209 9.82 27.50 -6.80
CA ASP A 209 10.32 27.46 -8.17
C ASP A 209 11.47 26.44 -8.36
N ARG A 210 12.43 26.44 -7.43
CA ARG A 210 13.50 25.43 -7.43
C ARG A 210 12.94 24.02 -7.23
N LEU A 211 12.05 23.84 -6.25
CA LEU A 211 11.49 22.53 -5.96
C LEU A 211 10.80 21.91 -7.18
N VAL A 212 9.92 22.66 -7.86
CA VAL A 212 9.16 22.14 -9.00
C VAL A 212 10.03 21.89 -10.23
N LYS A 213 11.16 22.59 -10.37
CA LYS A 213 12.10 22.42 -11.49
C LYS A 213 13.10 21.29 -11.25
N GLU A 214 13.54 21.10 -10.00
CA GLU A 214 14.50 20.05 -9.64
C GLU A 214 13.85 18.66 -9.55
N ASN A 215 12.53 18.60 -9.28
CA ASN A 215 11.80 17.36 -9.10
C ASN A 215 10.80 17.13 -10.23
N LYS A 216 10.83 15.93 -10.82
CA LYS A 216 9.97 15.57 -11.95
C LYS A 216 8.49 15.73 -11.65
N VAL A 217 8.05 15.28 -10.47
CA VAL A 217 6.65 15.38 -10.03
C VAL A 217 6.61 15.90 -8.60
N VAL A 218 5.87 16.98 -8.38
CA VAL A 218 5.68 17.58 -7.05
C VAL A 218 4.20 17.74 -6.77
N ALA A 219 3.74 17.21 -5.65
CA ALA A 219 2.35 17.27 -5.20
C ALA A 219 2.24 18.14 -3.94
N PHE A 220 1.61 19.30 -4.09
CA PHE A 220 1.23 20.14 -2.96
C PHE A 220 -0.16 19.72 -2.47
N ILE A 221 -0.23 19.16 -1.27
CA ILE A 221 -1.43 18.52 -0.72
C ILE A 221 -1.78 19.07 0.67
N LYS A 222 -2.98 18.77 1.14
CA LYS A 222 -3.42 19.08 2.52
C LYS A 222 -3.19 17.85 3.39
N GLY A 223 -2.33 17.97 4.40
CA GLY A 223 -1.82 16.84 5.16
C GLY A 223 -0.62 16.20 4.48
N SER A 224 -0.28 14.97 4.89
CA SER A 224 0.86 14.23 4.36
C SER A 224 0.44 13.16 3.36
N ARG A 225 1.41 12.62 2.60
CA ARG A 225 1.17 11.41 1.77
C ARG A 225 0.70 10.22 2.59
N SER A 226 1.19 10.08 3.82
CA SER A 226 0.84 8.99 4.73
C SER A 226 -0.49 9.22 5.45
N ALA A 227 -0.84 10.49 5.70
CA ALA A 227 -2.09 10.90 6.36
C ALA A 227 -2.69 12.14 5.68
N PRO A 228 -3.35 11.98 4.51
CA PRO A 228 -4.04 13.08 3.85
C PRO A 228 -5.19 13.61 4.71
N LEU A 229 -5.31 14.94 4.83
CA LEU A 229 -6.36 15.59 5.63
C LEU A 229 -7.54 16.10 4.78
N CYS A 230 -7.57 15.75 3.50
CA CYS A 230 -8.61 16.16 2.56
C CYS A 230 -8.86 15.03 1.54
N GLY A 231 -10.13 14.72 1.26
CA GLY A 231 -10.51 13.67 0.30
C GLY A 231 -9.94 13.90 -1.11
N PHE A 232 -9.81 15.15 -1.54
CA PHE A 232 -9.16 15.49 -2.82
C PHE A 232 -7.66 15.18 -2.81
N SER A 233 -6.97 15.47 -1.70
CA SER A 233 -5.56 15.10 -1.54
C SER A 233 -5.38 13.59 -1.48
N GLN A 234 -6.27 12.87 -0.77
CA GLN A 234 -6.26 11.41 -0.73
C GLN A 234 -6.43 10.80 -2.13
N ARG A 235 -7.35 11.34 -2.93
CA ARG A 235 -7.57 10.89 -4.32
C ARG A 235 -6.33 11.08 -5.18
N VAL A 236 -5.69 12.25 -5.11
CA VAL A 236 -4.44 12.52 -5.86
C VAL A 236 -3.30 11.59 -5.45
N VAL A 237 -3.09 11.38 -4.15
CA VAL A 237 -2.09 10.43 -3.64
C VAL A 237 -2.38 9.03 -4.19
N GLY A 238 -3.64 8.58 -4.14
CA GLY A 238 -4.03 7.27 -4.68
C GLY A 238 -3.75 7.12 -6.17
N ILE A 239 -4.04 8.15 -6.97
CA ILE A 239 -3.74 8.16 -8.42
C ILE A 239 -2.23 8.04 -8.66
N LEU A 240 -1.42 8.88 -8.02
CA LEU A 240 0.05 8.87 -8.19
C LEU A 240 0.66 7.53 -7.75
N GLU A 241 0.18 6.95 -6.65
CA GLU A 241 0.62 5.63 -6.18
C GLU A 241 0.18 4.51 -7.13
N SER A 242 -1.02 4.59 -7.73
CA SER A 242 -1.51 3.60 -8.70
C SER A 242 -0.75 3.62 -10.02
N GLU A 243 -0.32 4.80 -10.48
CA GLU A 243 0.54 4.97 -11.66
C GLU A 243 1.99 4.57 -11.37
N GLY A 244 2.34 4.29 -10.10
CA GLY A 244 3.69 3.88 -9.69
C GLY A 244 4.75 4.97 -9.88
N VAL A 245 4.34 6.23 -9.84
CA VAL A 245 5.19 7.39 -10.14
C VAL A 245 5.98 7.78 -8.90
N ASP A 246 7.26 8.08 -9.07
CA ASP A 246 8.04 8.71 -8.01
C ASP A 246 7.77 10.23 -8.00
N TYR A 247 7.40 10.75 -6.83
CA TYR A 247 7.04 12.15 -6.65
C TYR A 247 7.45 12.66 -5.27
N GLU A 248 7.62 13.97 -5.16
CA GLU A 248 7.77 14.67 -3.89
C GLU A 248 6.42 15.21 -3.43
N SER A 249 6.17 15.22 -2.12
CA SER A 249 4.94 15.81 -1.56
C SER A 249 5.27 16.88 -0.52
N VAL A 250 4.44 17.93 -0.48
CA VAL A 250 4.59 19.04 0.46
C VAL A 250 3.23 19.31 1.10
N ASP A 251 3.18 19.34 2.43
CA ASP A 251 1.98 19.70 3.17
C ASP A 251 1.83 21.23 3.22
N VAL A 252 0.77 21.74 2.59
CA VAL A 252 0.45 23.18 2.58
C VAL A 252 -0.20 23.67 3.87
N LEU A 253 -0.52 22.77 4.80
CA LEU A 253 -1.07 23.08 6.12
C LEU A 253 0.01 23.08 7.23
N ASP A 254 1.25 22.71 6.90
CA ASP A 254 2.35 22.71 7.87
C ASP A 254 2.82 24.16 8.14
N GLU A 255 2.25 24.78 9.17
CA GLU A 255 2.60 26.13 9.60
C GLU A 255 3.95 26.20 10.34
N GLU A 256 4.57 25.06 10.69
CA GLU A 256 5.88 25.02 11.34
C GLU A 256 7.01 25.05 10.32
N TYR A 257 6.93 24.18 9.30
CA TYR A 257 8.00 24.00 8.31
C TYR A 257 7.64 24.47 6.89
N ASN A 258 6.40 24.91 6.65
CA ASN A 258 5.93 25.46 5.38
C ASN A 258 5.09 26.75 5.58
N PHE A 259 5.44 27.54 6.59
CA PHE A 259 4.72 28.78 6.93
C PHE A 259 4.54 29.70 5.71
N GLY A 260 3.30 30.11 5.43
CA GLY A 260 2.96 30.99 4.31
C GLY A 260 2.95 30.32 2.92
N LEU A 261 3.26 29.01 2.82
CA LEU A 261 3.29 28.27 1.55
C LEU A 261 1.94 28.32 0.84
N ARG A 262 0.85 28.10 1.57
CA ARG A 262 -0.49 28.00 0.99
C ARG A 262 -0.89 29.23 0.18
N GLU A 263 -0.64 30.43 0.71
CA GLU A 263 -1.02 31.67 0.03
C GLU A 263 -0.02 32.07 -1.05
N THR A 264 1.27 31.81 -0.80
CA THR A 264 2.35 32.04 -1.77
C THR A 264 2.16 31.18 -3.02
N LEU A 265 1.85 29.91 -2.83
CA LEU A 265 1.70 28.96 -3.93
C LEU A 265 0.49 29.28 -4.81
N LYS A 266 -0.64 29.71 -4.25
CA LYS A 266 -1.81 30.16 -5.05
C LYS A 266 -1.44 31.30 -6.00
N LYS A 267 -0.58 32.22 -5.54
CA LYS A 267 -0.11 33.35 -6.35
C LYS A 267 0.90 32.89 -7.41
N TYR A 268 1.87 32.06 -7.01
CA TYR A 268 2.88 31.51 -7.92
C TYR A 268 2.27 30.73 -9.08
N SER A 269 1.30 29.85 -8.78
CA SER A 269 0.68 28.96 -9.77
C SER A 269 -0.52 29.58 -10.49
N ASN A 270 -0.97 30.76 -10.05
CA ASN A 270 -2.24 31.36 -10.45
C ASN A 270 -3.42 30.36 -10.33
N TRP A 271 -3.40 29.52 -9.29
CA TRP A 271 -4.38 28.46 -9.07
C TRP A 271 -4.96 28.50 -7.66
N PRO A 272 -6.30 28.57 -7.49
CA PRO A 272 -6.91 28.89 -6.19
C PRO A 272 -7.10 27.70 -5.25
N THR A 273 -7.09 26.46 -5.76
CA THR A 273 -7.45 25.26 -5.00
C THR A 273 -6.26 24.33 -4.74
N PHE A 274 -6.47 23.38 -3.84
CA PHE A 274 -5.53 22.30 -3.53
C PHE A 274 -6.27 20.97 -3.60
N PRO A 275 -5.60 19.87 -3.99
CA PRO A 275 -4.16 19.76 -4.28
C PRO A 275 -3.71 20.45 -5.59
N GLN A 276 -2.40 20.72 -5.73
CA GLN A 276 -1.76 21.23 -6.96
C GLN A 276 -0.61 20.32 -7.36
N ILE A 277 -0.59 19.87 -8.61
CA ILE A 277 0.38 18.91 -9.13
C ILE A 277 1.22 19.60 -10.20
N PHE A 278 2.53 19.55 -10.01
CA PHE A 278 3.52 20.02 -10.97
C PHE A 278 4.23 18.83 -11.59
N VAL A 279 4.47 18.91 -12.90
CA VAL A 279 5.29 17.96 -13.65
C VAL A 279 6.30 18.73 -14.48
N ASN A 280 7.58 18.42 -14.32
CA ASN A 280 8.70 19.08 -15.03
C ASN A 280 8.67 20.62 -14.90
N GLY A 281 8.36 21.13 -13.71
CA GLY A 281 8.27 22.57 -13.44
C GLY A 281 6.95 23.23 -13.85
N GLU A 282 6.04 22.54 -14.55
CA GLU A 282 4.77 23.11 -15.02
C GLU A 282 3.58 22.61 -14.20
N LEU A 283 2.62 23.51 -13.93
CA LEU A 283 1.37 23.14 -13.27
C LEU A 283 0.51 22.30 -14.22
N VAL A 284 0.21 21.07 -13.82
CA VAL A 284 -0.74 20.20 -14.53
C VAL A 284 -2.17 20.50 -14.11
N GLY A 285 -2.39 20.74 -12.82
CA GLY A 285 -3.70 21.12 -12.28
C GLY A 285 -3.97 20.57 -10.89
N GLY A 286 -5.26 20.53 -10.53
CA GLY A 286 -5.74 19.99 -9.26
C GLY A 286 -6.34 18.58 -9.37
N CYS A 287 -7.09 18.19 -8.34
CA CYS A 287 -7.66 16.83 -8.22
C CYS A 287 -8.56 16.43 -9.40
N ASP A 288 -9.41 17.34 -9.88
CA ASP A 288 -10.39 17.03 -10.94
C ASP A 288 -9.72 16.76 -12.28
N ILE A 289 -8.73 17.59 -12.65
CA ILE A 289 -7.94 17.43 -13.87
C ILE A 289 -7.17 16.11 -13.81
N LEU A 290 -6.46 15.87 -12.70
CA LEU A 290 -5.68 14.64 -12.54
C LEU A 290 -6.57 13.39 -12.60
N SER A 291 -7.75 13.45 -11.99
CA SER A 291 -8.73 12.36 -12.03
C SER A 291 -9.23 12.11 -13.45
N SER A 292 -9.53 13.16 -14.22
CA SER A 292 -9.97 13.02 -15.62
C SER A 292 -8.87 12.41 -16.50
N MET A 293 -7.62 12.85 -16.33
CA MET A 293 -6.48 12.29 -17.08
C MET A 293 -6.22 10.83 -16.70
N TYR A 294 -6.40 10.46 -15.44
CA TYR A 294 -6.29 9.07 -14.97
C TYR A 294 -7.35 8.18 -15.63
N GLU A 295 -8.60 8.63 -15.63
CA GLU A 295 -9.72 7.89 -16.24
C GLU A 295 -9.55 7.72 -17.76
N LYS A 296 -8.89 8.66 -18.43
CA LYS A 296 -8.56 8.59 -19.86
C LYS A 296 -7.27 7.84 -20.18
N GLY A 297 -6.48 7.44 -19.17
CA GLY A 297 -5.18 6.79 -19.36
C GLY A 297 -4.08 7.70 -19.90
N GLU A 298 -4.23 9.03 -19.77
CA GLU A 298 -3.30 10.03 -20.31
C GLU A 298 -2.10 10.27 -19.38
N LEU A 299 -2.22 9.93 -18.09
CA LEU A 299 -1.19 10.15 -17.07
C LEU A 299 0.10 9.37 -17.31
N ALA A 300 -0.01 8.12 -17.76
CA ALA A 300 1.17 7.29 -18.01
C ALA A 300 2.09 7.90 -19.08
N GLY A 301 1.54 8.66 -20.03
CA GLY A 301 2.33 9.39 -21.02
C GLY A 301 3.00 10.64 -20.45
N LEU A 302 2.32 11.32 -19.53
CA LEU A 302 2.82 12.52 -18.86
C LEU A 302 4.01 12.23 -17.95
N PHE A 303 3.96 11.12 -17.19
CA PHE A 303 5.01 10.78 -16.22
C PHE A 303 6.21 10.03 -16.83
N ARG A 304 6.10 9.53 -18.06
CA ARG A 304 7.20 8.81 -18.74
C ARG A 304 8.15 9.71 -19.54
N LYS A 305 7.71 10.91 -19.93
CA LYS A 305 8.57 11.93 -20.57
C LYS A 305 9.53 12.54 -19.57
#